data_AF-A0A0D2D3E0-F1
#
_entry.id   AF-A0A0D2D3E0-F1
#
_cell.length_a   1.000
_cell.length_b   1.000
_cell.length_c   1.000
_cell.angle_alpha   90.00
_cell.angle_beta   90.00
_cell.angle_gamma   90.00
#
_symmetry.space_group_name_H-M   'P 1'
#
loop_
_entity.id
_entity.type
_entity.pdbx_description
1 polymer ?
#
loop_
_entity_poly.entity_id
_entity_poly.type
_entity_poly.pdbx_seq_one_letter_code
_entity_poly.pdbx_strand_id
1 'polypeptide(L)'
;MAPGRSINILLPSSLPFQRPRPSIHSSSPSLRPFCRPLFLQSSCRTIPSGPSLSTHTSASRRVFRRWNNIQVALRRSQSTVVVHHKGRARFRRSISFLTISTLSFVVGTYLALSYSPPILVPLIMGSMPSDAETLSIYEPPDDLSREIDEQIRNCALAVELREHPDFIESRPHLKIPPEVRQHNLTAGTLAGPGMIVVPPYYFNEKDGKSMVQIFYVGPDCSGHPGIVHGGFLATMLDEGLARCAFPAMPNKVGVTANLQINYLKPTMAGQFLVLRATTTKTEGRKAWAEGWIESLEVPEGEEPQKLVEASALFIEPKYANVLKSLYRVSD
;
A
#
# COMPACT_ATOMS: atom_id res chain seq x y z
N MET A 1 62.68 -15.88 -28.50
CA MET A 1 63.17 -14.95 -29.55
C MET A 1 62.71 -15.47 -30.91
N ALA A 2 61.62 -14.89 -31.40
CA ALA A 2 61.18 -14.84 -32.80
C ALA A 2 60.30 -13.57 -32.90
N PRO A 3 60.44 -12.73 -33.94
CA PRO A 3 60.05 -11.32 -33.84
C PRO A 3 58.63 -11.02 -34.31
N GLY A 4 57.99 -10.09 -33.58
CA GLY A 4 57.14 -8.99 -34.03
C GLY A 4 56.14 -9.20 -35.18
N ARG A 5 54.85 -9.23 -34.84
CA ARG A 5 53.77 -8.70 -35.69
C ARG A 5 52.90 -7.73 -34.89
N SER A 6 53.21 -6.45 -35.02
CA SER A 6 52.37 -5.35 -34.56
C SER A 6 51.18 -5.21 -35.50
N ILE A 7 49.97 -5.45 -34.99
CA ILE A 7 48.73 -5.16 -35.71
C ILE A 7 48.22 -3.81 -35.18
N ASN A 8 48.47 -2.76 -35.96
CA ASN A 8 47.87 -1.44 -35.76
C ASN A 8 46.40 -1.51 -36.20
N ILE A 9 45.48 -1.52 -35.25
CA ILE A 9 44.05 -1.28 -35.52
C ILE A 9 43.83 0.22 -35.43
N LEU A 10 43.64 0.84 -36.60
CA LEU A 10 43.26 2.24 -36.78
C LEU A 10 41.86 2.48 -36.19
N LEU A 11 41.78 3.30 -35.14
CA LEU A 11 40.58 3.97 -34.67
C LEU A 11 40.22 5.12 -35.65
N PRO A 12 39.01 5.16 -36.23
CA PRO A 12 38.55 6.35 -36.91
C PRO A 12 38.06 7.39 -35.89
N SER A 13 38.71 8.54 -35.97
CA SER A 13 38.44 9.81 -35.30
C SER A 13 37.03 10.36 -35.57
N SER A 14 36.36 10.76 -34.48
CA SER A 14 35.46 11.92 -34.32
C SER A 14 34.74 12.49 -35.55
N LEU A 15 33.42 12.29 -35.60
CA LEU A 15 32.49 13.20 -36.28
C LEU A 15 31.52 13.80 -35.25
N PRO A 16 31.39 15.14 -35.17
CA PRO A 16 30.47 15.77 -34.23
C PRO A 16 29.02 15.65 -34.71
N PHE A 17 28.17 15.03 -33.89
CA PHE A 17 26.74 14.93 -34.12
C PHE A 17 26.09 16.33 -33.96
N GLN A 18 25.70 16.93 -35.08
CA GLN A 18 24.94 18.18 -35.11
C GLN A 18 23.51 17.96 -34.61
N ARG A 19 23.14 18.63 -33.52
CA ARG A 19 21.74 18.72 -33.06
C ARG A 19 20.95 19.67 -33.98
N PRO A 20 19.76 19.30 -34.48
CA PRO A 20 18.87 20.27 -35.09
C PRO A 20 18.24 21.16 -34.00
N ARG A 21 18.42 22.49 -34.15
CA ARG A 21 17.68 23.51 -33.39
C ARG A 21 16.23 23.56 -33.88
N PRO A 22 15.22 23.65 -33.01
CA PRO A 22 13.93 24.21 -33.38
C PRO A 22 13.97 25.74 -33.23
N SER A 23 13.58 26.41 -34.30
CA SER A 23 13.37 27.84 -34.43
C SER A 23 12.32 28.37 -33.44
N ILE A 24 12.68 29.46 -32.77
CA ILE A 24 11.78 30.33 -32.02
C ILE A 24 10.89 31.07 -33.02
N HIS A 25 9.58 30.82 -32.99
CA HIS A 25 8.59 31.76 -33.51
C HIS A 25 7.64 32.14 -32.39
N SER A 26 7.69 33.43 -32.06
CA SER A 26 6.84 34.15 -31.12
C SER A 26 5.46 34.43 -31.73
N SER A 27 4.40 34.05 -31.04
CA SER A 27 3.10 34.76 -31.09
C SER A 27 2.18 34.25 -29.98
N SER A 28 2.09 35.01 -28.90
CA SER A 28 1.08 34.88 -27.84
C SER A 28 -0.21 35.61 -28.24
N PRO A 29 -1.38 35.10 -27.81
CA PRO A 29 -2.31 35.99 -27.12
C PRO A 29 -2.83 35.39 -25.80
N SER A 30 -2.98 36.27 -24.82
CA SER A 30 -3.46 36.02 -23.47
C SER A 30 -4.90 35.52 -23.42
N LEU A 31 -5.15 34.44 -22.67
CA LEU A 31 -6.48 34.06 -22.22
C LEU A 31 -6.47 33.96 -20.69
N ARG A 32 -7.20 34.89 -20.04
CA ARG A 32 -7.52 34.85 -18.62
C ARG A 32 -8.75 33.96 -18.40
N PRO A 33 -8.81 33.12 -17.37
CA PRO A 33 -10.06 32.54 -16.93
C PRO A 33 -10.71 33.47 -15.89
N PHE A 34 -11.87 34.01 -16.25
CA PHE A 34 -12.81 34.69 -15.37
C PHE A 34 -14.01 33.74 -15.23
N CYS A 35 -14.26 33.17 -14.05
CA CYS A 35 -15.61 32.97 -13.52
C CYS A 35 -15.59 32.41 -12.08
N ARG A 36 -16.55 32.93 -11.32
CA ARG A 36 -16.67 32.99 -9.85
C ARG A 36 -17.17 31.70 -9.19
N PRO A 37 -16.97 31.56 -7.87
CA PRO A 37 -17.64 30.56 -7.03
C PRO A 37 -19.05 31.04 -6.62
N LEU A 38 -20.02 30.13 -6.63
CA LEU A 38 -21.36 30.31 -6.06
C LEU A 38 -21.31 29.92 -4.57
N PHE A 39 -21.23 30.93 -3.70
CA PHE A 39 -21.55 30.83 -2.28
C PHE A 39 -23.04 31.10 -2.09
N LEU A 40 -23.79 30.16 -1.52
CA LEU A 40 -25.15 30.36 -1.05
C LEU A 40 -25.10 30.82 0.41
N GLN A 41 -25.25 32.14 0.64
CA GLN A 41 -25.50 32.73 1.95
C GLN A 41 -27.02 32.86 2.14
N SER A 42 -27.59 32.18 3.13
CA SER A 42 -28.95 32.46 3.60
C SER A 42 -28.87 33.36 4.84
N SER A 43 -29.34 34.60 4.71
CA SER A 43 -29.38 35.58 5.79
C SER A 43 -30.63 35.41 6.65
N CYS A 44 -30.43 35.41 7.97
CA CYS A 44 -31.43 35.73 8.98
C CYS A 44 -32.02 37.13 8.76
N ARG A 45 -33.33 37.30 8.97
CA ARG A 45 -33.89 38.54 9.55
C ARG A 45 -35.26 38.33 10.23
N THR A 46 -35.23 38.67 11.50
CA THR A 46 -36.21 39.10 12.51
C THR A 46 -37.64 39.55 12.14
N ILE A 47 -38.49 39.26 13.12
CA ILE A 47 -39.87 39.65 13.51
C ILE A 47 -40.21 41.15 13.31
N PRO A 48 -41.50 41.51 13.15
CA PRO A 48 -42.13 42.33 14.20
C PRO A 48 -43.56 41.91 14.61
N SER A 49 -43.91 42.39 15.81
CA SER A 49 -45.10 42.31 16.66
C SER A 49 -46.38 42.96 16.11
N GLY A 50 -47.54 42.55 16.67
CA GLY A 50 -48.91 43.02 16.36
C GLY A 50 -49.23 44.50 16.68
N PRO A 51 -50.51 44.94 16.55
CA PRO A 51 -51.47 44.76 17.66
C PRO A 51 -52.96 44.50 17.31
N SER A 52 -53.72 44.32 18.41
CA SER A 52 -55.18 44.37 18.70
C SER A 52 -56.08 45.29 17.83
N LEU A 53 -57.42 45.24 17.81
CA LEU A 53 -58.44 45.09 18.87
C LEU A 53 -59.87 44.96 18.24
N SER A 54 -60.76 44.19 18.91
CA SER A 54 -62.25 44.23 19.07
C SER A 54 -63.17 44.96 18.04
N THR A 55 -64.38 44.47 17.74
CA THR A 55 -65.56 44.51 18.63
C THR A 55 -66.84 43.89 18.00
N HIS A 56 -67.68 43.27 18.86
CA HIS A 56 -69.16 43.21 18.89
C HIS A 56 -69.94 42.51 17.74
N THR A 57 -71.02 41.71 17.92
CA THR A 57 -72.08 41.72 18.95
C THR A 57 -72.99 40.46 18.90
N SER A 58 -73.43 40.02 20.08
CA SER A 58 -74.77 39.50 20.51
C SER A 58 -75.55 38.50 19.62
N ALA A 59 -75.71 37.24 20.07
CA ALA A 59 -76.73 36.76 21.01
C ALA A 59 -78.04 36.28 20.35
N SER A 60 -78.26 34.97 20.41
CA SER A 60 -79.60 34.40 20.60
C SER A 60 -79.48 33.09 21.38
N ARG A 61 -80.04 33.13 22.59
CA ARG A 61 -80.05 32.08 23.59
C ARG A 61 -81.13 31.06 23.27
N ARG A 62 -80.83 29.80 23.62
CA ARG A 62 -81.74 28.84 24.28
C ARG A 62 -83.14 28.69 23.66
N VAL A 63 -83.34 27.62 22.88
CA VAL A 63 -84.38 26.59 23.07
C VAL A 63 -83.96 25.44 22.15
N PHE A 64 -83.35 24.38 22.69
CA PHE A 64 -83.35 22.99 22.16
C PHE A 64 -82.42 22.11 23.02
N ARG A 65 -82.55 22.24 24.35
CA ARG A 65 -82.29 21.14 25.28
C ARG A 65 -83.66 20.59 25.63
N ARG A 66 -83.81 19.26 25.57
CA ARG A 66 -84.99 18.45 25.95
C ARG A 66 -85.82 17.90 24.78
N TRP A 67 -85.20 17.15 23.88
CA TRP A 67 -85.83 15.96 23.27
C TRP A 67 -84.77 15.12 22.54
N ASN A 68 -84.17 14.16 23.24
CA ASN A 68 -83.53 12.96 22.64
C ASN A 68 -82.98 11.98 23.71
N ASN A 69 -83.26 12.21 25.00
CA ASN A 69 -82.90 11.29 26.09
C ASN A 69 -83.85 10.10 26.27
N ILE A 70 -84.70 9.78 25.29
CA ILE A 70 -85.58 8.61 25.34
C ILE A 70 -85.67 8.11 23.91
N GLN A 71 -85.19 6.89 23.61
CA GLN A 71 -85.22 6.15 22.31
C GLN A 71 -83.87 5.80 21.63
N VAL A 72 -82.75 5.64 22.36
CA VAL A 72 -81.69 4.67 21.93
C VAL A 72 -81.09 3.91 23.14
N ALA A 73 -81.90 3.69 24.18
CA ALA A 73 -81.57 2.81 25.30
C ALA A 73 -81.84 1.31 25.00
N LEU A 74 -81.91 0.90 23.73
CA LEU A 74 -82.15 -0.48 23.31
C LEU A 74 -81.27 -0.90 22.11
N ARG A 75 -80.03 -0.40 22.03
CA ARG A 75 -78.97 -1.12 21.30
C ARG A 75 -78.21 -1.99 22.29
N ARG A 76 -78.61 -3.26 22.30
CA ARG A 76 -77.92 -4.43 22.85
C ARG A 76 -76.51 -4.13 23.36
N SER A 77 -76.37 -4.18 24.68
CA SER A 77 -75.12 -4.48 25.36
C SER A 77 -74.67 -5.88 24.92
N GLN A 78 -73.95 -5.96 23.80
CA GLN A 78 -72.96 -7.02 23.61
C GLN A 78 -71.64 -6.40 24.03
N SER A 79 -71.26 -6.65 25.28
CA SER A 79 -69.88 -6.51 25.72
C SER A 79 -69.02 -7.42 24.86
N THR A 80 -68.45 -6.91 23.77
CA THR A 80 -67.36 -7.59 23.07
C THR A 80 -66.19 -7.61 24.05
N VAL A 81 -66.00 -8.74 24.72
CA VAL A 81 -64.76 -9.01 25.45
C VAL A 81 -63.66 -9.08 24.40
N VAL A 82 -62.94 -7.97 24.21
CA VAL A 82 -61.71 -7.97 23.42
C VAL A 82 -60.67 -8.71 24.24
N VAL A 83 -60.60 -10.03 24.04
CA VAL A 83 -59.51 -10.83 24.58
C VAL A 83 -58.24 -10.39 23.87
N HIS A 84 -57.50 -9.45 24.48
CA HIS A 84 -56.14 -9.15 24.04
C HIS A 84 -55.30 -10.41 24.24
N HIS A 85 -55.13 -11.22 23.19
CA HIS A 85 -54.16 -12.32 23.15
C HIS A 85 -52.74 -11.70 23.19
N LYS A 86 -52.29 -11.31 24.39
CA LYS A 86 -50.96 -10.73 24.64
C LYS A 86 -49.84 -11.67 24.14
N GLY A 87 -50.07 -12.98 24.08
CA GLY A 87 -49.13 -13.97 23.53
C GLY A 87 -48.98 -13.92 22.01
N ARG A 88 -50.07 -13.75 21.25
CA ARG A 88 -50.05 -13.77 19.77
C ARG A 88 -49.40 -12.51 19.18
N ALA A 89 -49.60 -11.36 19.84
CA ALA A 89 -48.94 -10.11 19.47
C ALA A 89 -47.44 -10.11 19.80
N ARG A 90 -47.03 -10.72 20.93
CA ARG A 90 -45.61 -10.91 21.28
C ARG A 90 -44.93 -11.88 20.32
N PHE A 91 -45.56 -13.01 20.01
CA PHE A 91 -45.05 -13.99 19.06
C PHE A 91 -44.83 -13.40 17.65
N ARG A 92 -45.80 -12.63 17.14
CA ARG A 92 -45.66 -11.94 15.85
C ARG A 92 -44.53 -10.91 15.86
N ARG A 93 -44.35 -10.17 16.96
CA ARG A 93 -43.22 -9.24 17.12
C ARG A 93 -41.88 -9.96 17.20
N SER A 94 -41.82 -11.10 17.88
CA SER A 94 -40.61 -11.93 17.93
C SER A 94 -40.22 -12.49 16.57
N ILE A 95 -41.20 -12.99 15.79
CA ILE A 95 -40.94 -13.44 14.41
C ILE A 95 -40.46 -12.27 13.54
N SER A 96 -41.16 -11.13 13.56
CA SER A 96 -40.75 -9.96 12.77
C SER A 96 -39.35 -9.45 13.15
N PHE A 97 -39.03 -9.46 14.44
CA PHE A 97 -37.69 -9.10 14.90
C PHE A 97 -36.64 -10.09 14.39
N LEU A 98 -36.90 -11.39 14.47
CA LEU A 98 -35.98 -12.42 14.01
C LEU A 98 -35.77 -12.36 12.49
N THR A 99 -36.83 -12.12 11.71
CA THR A 99 -36.74 -11.99 10.25
C THR A 99 -35.96 -10.74 9.84
N ILE A 100 -36.20 -9.60 10.49
CA ILE A 100 -35.45 -8.37 10.21
C ILE A 100 -34.00 -8.54 10.65
N SER A 101 -33.75 -9.12 11.83
CA SER A 101 -32.39 -9.33 12.34
C SER A 101 -31.59 -10.28 11.45
N THR A 102 -32.18 -11.39 11.01
CA THR A 102 -31.51 -12.33 10.08
C THR A 102 -31.27 -11.70 8.73
N LEU A 103 -32.24 -10.98 8.16
CA LEU A 103 -32.05 -10.27 6.90
C LEU A 103 -30.97 -9.19 7.02
N SER A 104 -31.00 -8.38 8.07
CA SER A 104 -29.99 -7.35 8.33
C SER A 104 -28.60 -7.96 8.57
N PHE A 105 -28.52 -9.13 9.24
CA PHE A 105 -27.26 -9.85 9.42
C PHE A 105 -26.74 -10.38 8.08
N VAL A 106 -27.58 -11.04 7.28
CA VAL A 106 -27.19 -11.56 5.96
C VAL A 106 -26.78 -10.45 5.01
N VAL A 107 -27.55 -9.37 4.92
CA VAL A 107 -27.21 -8.20 4.09
C VAL A 107 -25.96 -7.53 4.63
N GLY A 108 -25.84 -7.36 5.94
CA GLY A 108 -24.65 -6.80 6.58
C GLY A 108 -23.40 -7.62 6.31
N THR A 109 -23.47 -8.95 6.43
CA THR A 109 -22.37 -9.87 6.10
C THR A 109 -22.06 -9.87 4.60
N TYR A 110 -23.07 -9.85 3.73
CA TYR A 110 -22.87 -9.78 2.28
C TYR A 110 -22.15 -8.48 1.88
N LEU A 111 -22.61 -7.34 2.40
CA LEU A 111 -21.96 -6.06 2.16
C LEU A 111 -20.56 -6.02 2.76
N ALA A 112 -20.37 -6.57 3.97
CA ALA A 112 -19.06 -6.67 4.59
C ALA A 112 -18.12 -7.52 3.71
N LEU A 113 -18.51 -8.70 3.25
CA LEU A 113 -17.66 -9.55 2.42
C LEU A 113 -17.42 -8.98 1.01
N SER A 114 -18.39 -8.27 0.44
CA SER A 114 -18.30 -7.72 -0.91
C SER A 114 -17.56 -6.39 -0.98
N TYR A 115 -17.63 -5.59 0.08
CA TYR A 115 -17.10 -4.21 0.09
C TYR A 115 -16.09 -3.94 1.20
N SER A 116 -15.81 -4.88 2.11
CA SER A 116 -14.62 -4.73 2.96
C SER A 116 -13.39 -4.74 2.06
N PRO A 117 -12.42 -3.84 2.27
CA PRO A 117 -11.08 -4.07 1.72
C PRO A 117 -10.65 -5.48 2.16
N PRO A 118 -9.90 -6.24 1.34
CA PRO A 118 -9.51 -7.59 1.68
C PRO A 118 -8.82 -7.58 3.05
N ILE A 119 -9.59 -7.90 4.09
CA ILE A 119 -9.04 -8.16 5.41
C ILE A 119 -8.25 -9.43 5.16
N LEU A 120 -6.93 -9.34 5.31
CA LEU A 120 -6.00 -10.45 5.21
C LEU A 120 -6.29 -11.42 6.36
N VAL A 121 -7.42 -12.11 6.29
CA VAL A 121 -7.74 -13.22 7.18
C VAL A 121 -6.91 -14.42 6.72
N PRO A 122 -6.26 -15.14 7.65
CA PRO A 122 -5.49 -16.35 7.34
C PRO A 122 -6.27 -17.46 6.60
N LEU A 123 -7.59 -17.34 6.52
CA LEU A 123 -8.45 -18.29 5.81
C LEU A 123 -8.55 -18.00 4.30
N ILE A 124 -8.31 -16.75 3.89
CA ILE A 124 -8.43 -16.29 2.48
C ILE A 124 -7.06 -16.15 1.82
N MET A 125 -6.04 -15.74 2.58
CA MET A 125 -4.66 -15.91 2.14
C MET A 125 -4.32 -17.39 2.28
N GLY A 126 -4.15 -18.10 1.16
CA GLY A 126 -3.53 -19.42 1.20
C GLY A 126 -2.17 -19.40 1.92
N SER A 127 -1.56 -20.56 2.06
CA SER A 127 -0.20 -20.68 2.58
C SER A 127 0.75 -19.76 1.80
N MET A 128 1.46 -18.87 2.50
CA MET A 128 2.51 -18.06 1.87
C MET A 128 3.59 -19.00 1.32
N PRO A 129 4.06 -18.78 0.07
CA PRO A 129 5.16 -19.55 -0.48
C PRO A 129 6.39 -19.54 0.42
N SER A 130 7.05 -20.69 0.53
CA SER A 130 8.35 -20.82 1.19
C SER A 130 9.45 -20.06 0.44
N ASP A 131 10.58 -19.80 1.10
CA ASP A 131 11.71 -19.11 0.46
C ASP A 131 12.21 -19.83 -0.79
N ALA A 132 12.31 -21.16 -0.76
CA ALA A 132 12.72 -21.95 -1.92
C ALA A 132 11.71 -21.90 -3.07
N GLU A 133 10.40 -21.98 -2.77
CA GLU A 133 9.36 -21.89 -3.79
C GLU A 133 9.39 -20.54 -4.51
N THR A 134 9.66 -19.45 -3.78
CA THR A 134 9.74 -18.10 -4.39
C THR A 134 10.77 -17.99 -5.51
N LEU A 135 11.82 -18.82 -5.50
CA LEU A 135 12.84 -18.82 -6.55
C LEU A 135 12.31 -19.36 -7.89
N SER A 136 11.31 -20.24 -7.84
CA SER A 136 10.72 -20.89 -9.01
C SER A 136 9.46 -20.20 -9.55
N ILE A 137 8.84 -19.32 -8.76
CA ILE A 137 7.54 -18.70 -9.11
C ILE A 137 7.66 -17.62 -10.20
N TYR A 138 8.80 -16.96 -10.32
CA TYR A 138 8.96 -15.88 -11.29
C TYR A 138 9.23 -16.42 -12.68
N GLU A 139 8.30 -16.15 -13.58
CA GLU A 139 8.46 -16.38 -15.02
C GLU A 139 8.72 -15.03 -15.71
N PRO A 140 9.92 -14.81 -16.28
CA PRO A 140 10.23 -13.58 -16.99
C PRO A 140 9.30 -13.39 -18.19
N PRO A 141 8.62 -12.23 -18.33
CA PRO A 141 7.63 -12.02 -19.40
C PRO A 141 8.25 -11.75 -20.77
N ASP A 142 9.53 -11.38 -20.82
CA ASP A 142 10.24 -10.97 -22.03
C ASP A 142 11.75 -11.32 -21.95
N ASP A 143 12.45 -11.18 -23.08
CA ASP A 143 13.87 -11.54 -23.21
C ASP A 143 14.79 -10.69 -22.35
N LEU A 144 14.50 -9.38 -22.20
CA LEU A 144 15.29 -8.47 -21.38
C LEU A 144 15.15 -8.83 -19.90
N SER A 145 13.92 -9.08 -19.44
CA SER A 145 13.65 -9.54 -18.08
C SER A 145 14.37 -10.87 -17.79
N ARG A 146 14.42 -11.80 -18.76
CA ARG A 146 15.15 -13.06 -18.62
C ARG A 146 16.67 -12.85 -18.51
N GLU A 147 17.25 -12.02 -19.38
CA GLU A 147 18.67 -11.70 -19.37
C GLU A 147 19.10 -11.07 -18.04
N ILE A 148 18.34 -10.08 -17.56
CA ILE A 148 18.58 -9.44 -16.26
C ILE A 148 18.47 -10.45 -15.10
N ASP A 149 17.46 -11.33 -15.13
CA ASP A 149 17.28 -12.35 -14.09
C ASP A 149 18.45 -13.33 -14.04
N GLU A 150 18.86 -13.84 -15.21
CA GLU A 150 19.98 -14.77 -15.36
C GLU A 150 21.30 -14.12 -14.96
N GLN A 151 21.51 -12.84 -15.29
CA GLN A 151 22.71 -12.11 -14.89
C GLN A 151 22.81 -11.96 -13.38
N ILE A 152 21.72 -11.61 -12.69
CA ILE A 152 21.72 -11.56 -11.21
C ILE A 152 21.91 -12.96 -10.63
N ARG A 153 21.24 -13.97 -11.20
CA ARG A 153 21.31 -15.34 -10.71
C ARG A 153 22.72 -15.90 -10.79
N ASN A 154 23.44 -15.63 -11.89
CA ASN A 154 24.72 -16.26 -12.20
C ASN A 154 25.94 -15.39 -11.85
N CYS A 155 25.76 -14.20 -11.27
CA CYS A 155 26.90 -13.37 -10.88
C CYS A 155 27.74 -14.04 -9.77
N ALA A 156 29.04 -13.72 -9.72
CA ALA A 156 29.97 -14.33 -8.78
C ALA A 156 29.52 -14.19 -7.31
N LEU A 157 28.99 -13.01 -6.95
CA LEU A 157 28.47 -12.76 -5.61
C LEU A 157 27.26 -13.64 -5.26
N ALA A 158 26.34 -13.86 -6.19
CA ALA A 158 25.18 -14.73 -5.95
C ALA A 158 25.61 -16.19 -5.78
N VAL A 159 26.60 -16.65 -6.55
CA VAL A 159 27.17 -18.01 -6.40
C VAL A 159 27.85 -18.16 -5.04
N GLU A 160 28.72 -17.22 -4.66
CA GLU A 160 29.40 -17.19 -3.35
C GLU A 160 28.41 -17.24 -2.18
N LEU A 161 27.36 -16.41 -2.22
CA LEU A 161 26.35 -16.36 -1.16
C LEU A 161 25.52 -17.64 -1.04
N ARG A 162 25.33 -18.40 -2.13
CA ARG A 162 24.66 -19.71 -2.09
C ARG A 162 25.54 -20.81 -1.49
N GLU A 163 26.85 -20.71 -1.65
CA GLU A 163 27.80 -21.65 -1.05
C GLU A 163 27.93 -21.45 0.46
N HIS A 164 27.62 -20.24 0.96
CA HIS A 164 27.64 -19.95 2.39
C HIS A 164 26.42 -20.55 3.14
N PRO A 165 26.64 -21.46 4.12
CA PRO A 165 25.56 -22.21 4.77
C PRO A 165 24.66 -21.39 5.69
N ASP A 166 25.04 -20.14 5.99
CA ASP A 166 24.28 -19.25 6.87
C ASP A 166 23.36 -18.30 6.12
N PHE A 167 23.50 -18.20 4.80
CA PHE A 167 22.60 -17.41 3.97
C PHE A 167 21.45 -18.25 3.42
N ILE A 168 20.27 -17.66 3.40
CA ILE A 168 19.06 -18.23 2.82
C ILE A 168 18.64 -17.33 1.66
N GLU A 169 18.66 -17.90 0.45
CA GLU A 169 18.22 -17.25 -0.78
C GLU A 169 16.69 -17.23 -0.86
N SER A 170 16.11 -16.10 -1.28
CA SER A 170 14.66 -15.93 -1.42
C SER A 170 14.29 -14.78 -2.36
N ARG A 171 13.01 -14.73 -2.75
CA ARG A 171 12.36 -13.62 -3.46
C ARG A 171 11.11 -13.13 -2.70
N PRO A 172 11.28 -12.31 -1.65
CA PRO A 172 10.23 -11.80 -0.77
C PRO A 172 8.99 -11.25 -1.46
N HIS A 173 9.15 -10.50 -2.56
CA HIS A 173 8.05 -9.88 -3.29
C HIS A 173 7.07 -10.92 -3.85
N LEU A 174 7.55 -12.14 -4.12
CA LEU A 174 6.74 -13.23 -4.64
C LEU A 174 5.96 -13.98 -3.55
N LYS A 175 6.24 -13.72 -2.27
CA LYS A 175 5.40 -14.19 -1.15
C LYS A 175 4.07 -13.44 -1.08
N ILE A 176 4.01 -12.24 -1.66
CA ILE A 176 2.79 -11.43 -1.71
C ILE A 176 1.88 -11.99 -2.80
N PRO A 177 0.61 -12.33 -2.51
CA PRO A 177 -0.32 -12.83 -3.52
C PRO A 177 -0.49 -11.84 -4.68
N PRO A 178 -0.57 -12.32 -5.94
CA PRO A 178 -0.66 -11.46 -7.12
C PRO A 178 -1.77 -10.40 -7.05
N GLU A 179 -2.91 -10.75 -6.45
CA GLU A 179 -4.10 -9.89 -6.37
C GLU A 179 -3.85 -8.60 -5.57
N VAL A 180 -2.96 -8.67 -4.58
CA VAL A 180 -2.62 -7.52 -3.73
C VAL A 180 -1.21 -6.98 -3.99
N ARG A 181 -0.36 -7.75 -4.68
CA ARG A 181 1.02 -7.36 -5.00
C ARG A 181 1.08 -6.06 -5.79
N GLN A 182 0.15 -5.83 -6.71
CA GLN A 182 0.03 -4.58 -7.48
C GLN A 182 -0.15 -3.32 -6.61
N HIS A 183 -0.59 -3.46 -5.36
CA HIS A 183 -0.76 -2.35 -4.42
C HIS A 183 0.45 -2.18 -3.48
N ASN A 184 1.49 -3.00 -3.63
CA ASN A 184 2.76 -2.83 -2.96
C ASN A 184 3.66 -1.88 -3.78
N LEU A 185 4.39 -0.99 -3.10
CA LEU A 185 5.21 0.02 -3.76
C LEU A 185 6.33 -0.59 -4.61
N THR A 186 7.13 -1.51 -4.07
CA THR A 186 8.33 -2.07 -4.73
C THR A 186 8.03 -3.36 -5.49
N ALA A 187 7.15 -4.21 -4.96
CA ALA A 187 6.74 -5.47 -5.59
C ALA A 187 5.68 -5.28 -6.69
N GLY A 188 5.07 -4.10 -6.78
CA GLY A 188 3.95 -3.78 -7.68
C GLY A 188 4.16 -2.48 -8.44
N THR A 189 3.87 -1.34 -7.80
CA THR A 189 3.85 -0.02 -8.45
C THR A 189 5.16 0.34 -9.16
N LEU A 190 6.30 -0.05 -8.60
CA LEU A 190 7.64 0.17 -9.16
C LEU A 190 8.20 -1.08 -9.86
N ALA A 191 7.39 -2.13 -10.04
CA ALA A 191 7.77 -3.33 -10.77
C ALA A 191 7.31 -3.21 -12.23
N GLY A 192 8.22 -3.53 -13.17
CA GLY A 192 7.91 -3.53 -14.58
C GLY A 192 9.05 -3.02 -15.47
N PRO A 193 8.81 -2.97 -16.80
CA PRO A 193 9.79 -2.48 -17.75
C PRO A 193 10.26 -1.07 -17.39
N GLY A 194 11.57 -0.85 -17.46
CA GLY A 194 12.17 0.45 -17.14
C GLY A 194 12.27 0.79 -15.64
N MET A 195 11.69 -0.01 -14.73
CA MET A 195 11.75 0.21 -13.28
C MET A 195 12.52 -0.92 -12.57
N ILE A 196 11.94 -1.55 -11.54
CA ILE A 196 12.41 -2.85 -11.02
C ILE A 196 11.93 -3.92 -12.01
N VAL A 197 12.80 -4.26 -12.97
CA VAL A 197 12.43 -5.15 -14.08
C VAL A 197 12.16 -6.57 -13.60
N VAL A 198 13.00 -7.07 -12.69
CA VAL A 198 12.87 -8.40 -12.09
C VAL A 198 12.78 -8.27 -10.57
N PRO A 199 11.99 -9.10 -9.87
CA PRO A 199 11.98 -9.14 -8.41
C PRO A 199 13.40 -9.36 -7.86
N PRO A 200 13.90 -8.52 -6.95
CA PRO A 200 15.24 -8.66 -6.39
C PRO A 200 15.48 -10.02 -5.72
N TYR A 201 16.71 -10.51 -5.81
CA TYR A 201 17.18 -11.64 -5.00
C TYR A 201 17.63 -11.14 -3.63
N TYR A 202 17.27 -11.88 -2.57
CA TYR A 202 17.71 -11.60 -1.21
C TYR A 202 18.42 -12.83 -0.65
N PHE A 203 19.57 -12.60 -0.04
CA PHE A 203 20.35 -13.54 0.73
C PHE A 203 20.35 -13.05 2.18
N ASN A 204 19.55 -13.69 3.02
CA ASN A 204 19.43 -13.31 4.44
C ASN A 204 20.28 -14.24 5.28
N GLU A 205 21.18 -13.69 6.09
CA GLU A 205 21.87 -14.48 7.11
C GLU A 205 20.89 -14.86 8.22
N LYS A 206 21.05 -16.05 8.79
CA LYS A 206 20.25 -16.53 9.92
C LYS A 206 20.19 -15.49 11.05
N ASP A 207 19.05 -15.50 11.75
CA ASP A 207 18.77 -14.65 12.90
C ASP A 207 18.80 -13.13 12.62
N GLY A 208 18.82 -12.71 11.35
CA GLY A 208 18.77 -11.30 10.96
C GLY A 208 20.08 -10.56 11.23
N LYS A 209 21.21 -11.26 11.19
CA LYS A 209 22.53 -10.65 11.42
C LYS A 209 22.96 -9.76 10.26
N SER A 210 22.86 -10.25 9.03
CA SER A 210 23.15 -9.50 7.81
C SER A 210 22.24 -9.90 6.66
N MET A 211 22.22 -9.07 5.62
CA MET A 211 21.45 -9.33 4.41
C MET A 211 22.17 -8.74 3.20
N VAL A 212 22.14 -9.46 2.09
CA VAL A 212 22.58 -8.97 0.78
C VAL A 212 21.42 -9.07 -0.20
N GLN A 213 21.10 -7.98 -0.88
CA GLN A 213 20.10 -7.93 -1.94
C GLN A 213 20.79 -7.56 -3.25
N ILE A 214 20.46 -8.26 -4.33
CA ILE A 214 20.96 -7.97 -5.68
C ILE A 214 19.76 -7.63 -6.57
N PHE A 215 19.83 -6.48 -7.24
CA PHE A 215 18.75 -5.98 -8.07
C PHE A 215 19.26 -5.15 -9.25
N TYR A 216 18.42 -5.04 -10.27
CA TYR A 216 18.62 -4.14 -11.40
C TYR A 216 17.67 -2.96 -11.29
N VAL A 217 18.13 -1.77 -11.68
CA VAL A 217 17.32 -0.55 -11.71
C VAL A 217 17.29 0.04 -13.11
N GLY A 218 16.09 0.17 -13.68
CA GLY A 218 15.89 0.80 -14.98
C GLY A 218 15.79 2.34 -14.94
N PRO A 219 15.71 2.98 -16.12
CA PRO A 219 15.68 4.44 -16.28
C PRO A 219 14.43 5.13 -15.73
N ASP A 220 13.30 4.46 -15.59
CA ASP A 220 12.04 5.07 -15.14
C ASP A 220 11.99 5.28 -13.62
N CYS A 221 13.00 4.78 -12.89
CA CYS A 221 13.26 5.13 -11.50
C CYS A 221 14.19 6.36 -11.36
N SER A 222 14.45 7.10 -12.44
CA SER A 222 15.35 8.25 -12.44
C SER A 222 14.70 9.55 -11.96
N GLY A 223 15.49 10.39 -11.28
CA GLY A 223 15.08 11.76 -10.93
C GLY A 223 15.58 12.80 -11.92
N HIS A 224 16.74 12.54 -12.51
CA HIS A 224 17.34 13.31 -13.60
C HIS A 224 17.67 12.33 -14.73
N PRO A 225 17.67 12.72 -16.02
CA PRO A 225 17.98 11.79 -17.11
C PRO A 225 19.23 10.94 -16.86
N GLY A 226 19.04 9.63 -16.72
CA GLY A 226 20.09 8.64 -16.47
C GLY A 226 20.57 8.49 -15.02
N ILE A 227 20.06 9.29 -14.07
CA ILE A 227 20.43 9.23 -12.64
C ILE A 227 19.22 8.79 -11.83
N VAL A 228 19.36 7.65 -11.14
CA VAL A 228 18.35 7.07 -10.25
C VAL A 228 17.93 8.10 -9.20
N HIS A 229 16.62 8.22 -8.98
CA HIS A 229 16.05 9.17 -8.02
C HIS A 229 16.50 8.79 -6.60
N GLY A 230 16.97 9.77 -5.82
CA GLY A 230 17.41 9.51 -4.44
C GLY A 230 16.33 8.87 -3.57
N GLY A 231 15.06 9.28 -3.74
CA GLY A 231 13.92 8.66 -3.06
C GLY A 231 13.68 7.18 -3.42
N PHE A 232 14.06 6.73 -4.61
CA PHE A 232 14.02 5.30 -4.95
C PHE A 232 15.09 4.54 -4.15
N LEU A 233 16.32 5.05 -4.12
CA LEU A 233 17.40 4.47 -3.33
C LEU A 233 17.06 4.46 -1.83
N ALA A 234 16.43 5.52 -1.33
CA ALA A 234 15.92 5.58 0.03
C ALA A 234 14.87 4.51 0.31
N THR A 235 13.98 4.24 -0.64
CA THR A 235 12.96 3.19 -0.54
C THR A 235 13.61 1.80 -0.48
N MET A 236 14.60 1.54 -1.34
CA MET A 236 15.34 0.28 -1.34
C MET A 236 16.13 0.09 -0.03
N LEU A 237 16.78 1.15 0.48
CA LEU A 237 17.48 1.12 1.76
C LEU A 237 16.55 0.88 2.95
N ASP A 238 15.39 1.55 3.00
CA ASP A 238 14.40 1.33 4.06
C ASP A 238 13.95 -0.13 4.09
N GLU A 239 13.54 -0.66 2.93
CA GLU A 239 13.08 -2.04 2.81
C GLU A 239 14.19 -3.06 3.13
N GLY A 240 15.39 -2.85 2.60
CA GLY A 240 16.53 -3.75 2.82
C GLY A 240 16.99 -3.78 4.28
N LEU A 241 17.17 -2.60 4.90
CA LEU A 241 17.54 -2.51 6.32
C LEU A 241 16.45 -3.09 7.22
N ALA A 242 15.17 -2.88 6.91
CA ALA A 242 14.06 -3.49 7.62
C ALA A 242 14.08 -5.02 7.51
N ARG A 243 14.28 -5.54 6.30
CA ARG A 243 14.36 -6.98 6.01
C ARG A 243 15.47 -7.65 6.81
N CYS A 244 16.61 -6.98 6.96
CA CYS A 244 17.74 -7.42 7.77
C CYS A 244 17.42 -7.39 9.27
N ALA A 245 16.86 -6.29 9.76
CA ALA A 245 16.66 -6.06 11.19
C ALA A 245 15.51 -6.85 11.80
N PHE A 246 14.41 -7.03 11.06
CA PHE A 246 13.19 -7.60 11.62
C PHE A 246 13.38 -9.02 12.17
N PRO A 247 14.06 -9.96 11.49
CA PRO A 247 14.25 -11.30 12.04
C PRO A 247 14.95 -11.35 13.41
N ALA A 248 15.77 -10.34 13.74
CA ALA A 248 16.46 -10.21 15.03
C ALA A 248 15.55 -9.63 16.15
N MET A 249 14.34 -9.18 15.82
CA MET A 249 13.38 -8.61 16.76
C MET A 249 12.48 -9.69 17.39
N PRO A 250 11.98 -9.50 18.63
CA PRO A 250 11.22 -10.52 19.37
C PRO A 250 10.03 -11.12 18.60
N ASN A 251 9.23 -10.28 17.94
CA ASN A 251 8.09 -10.72 17.13
C ASN A 251 8.34 -10.72 15.62
N LYS A 252 9.58 -10.53 15.20
CA LYS A 252 9.99 -10.50 13.79
C LYS A 252 9.25 -9.45 12.94
N VAL A 253 8.81 -8.36 13.58
CA VAL A 253 8.08 -7.28 12.93
C VAL A 253 8.53 -5.94 13.48
N GLY A 254 8.59 -4.93 12.63
CA GLY A 254 8.95 -3.58 13.01
C GLY A 254 8.35 -2.55 12.07
N VAL A 255 8.50 -1.29 12.44
CA VAL A 255 8.26 -0.14 11.57
C VAL A 255 9.45 0.81 11.66
N THR A 256 9.72 1.53 10.58
CA THR A 256 10.80 2.52 10.54
C THR A 256 10.48 3.70 11.45
N ALA A 257 11.36 3.99 12.40
CA ALA A 257 11.26 5.15 13.28
C ALA A 257 12.23 6.25 12.87
N ASN A 258 13.40 5.89 12.36
CA ASN A 258 14.35 6.82 11.77
C ASN A 258 15.11 6.15 10.62
N LEU A 259 15.37 6.91 9.56
CA LEU A 259 16.22 6.54 8.45
C LEU A 259 17.08 7.75 8.10
N GLN A 260 18.40 7.60 8.24
CA GLN A 260 19.40 8.61 7.87
C GLN A 260 20.19 8.09 6.68
N ILE A 261 20.34 8.91 5.64
CA ILE A 261 20.93 8.50 4.36
C ILE A 261 21.98 9.52 3.93
N ASN A 262 23.16 9.03 3.53
CA ASN A 262 24.20 9.81 2.89
C ASN A 262 24.34 9.38 1.42
N TYR A 263 24.02 10.27 0.48
CA TYR A 263 24.24 10.04 -0.96
C TYR A 263 25.67 10.42 -1.31
N LEU A 264 26.51 9.42 -1.57
CA LEU A 264 27.95 9.61 -1.76
C LEU A 264 28.27 9.93 -3.22
N LYS A 265 27.63 9.22 -4.15
CA LYS A 265 27.87 9.33 -5.59
C LYS A 265 26.57 9.17 -6.39
N PRO A 266 26.47 9.81 -7.58
CA PRO A 266 25.32 9.60 -8.46
C PRO A 266 25.18 8.13 -8.83
N THR A 267 23.98 7.57 -8.66
CA THR A 267 23.68 6.20 -9.12
C THR A 267 23.10 6.27 -10.52
N MET A 268 23.82 5.74 -11.50
CA MET A 268 23.34 5.66 -12.88
C MET A 268 22.21 4.64 -13.00
N ALA A 269 21.22 4.91 -13.85
CA ALA A 269 20.19 3.94 -14.19
C ALA A 269 20.71 2.93 -15.23
N GLY A 270 20.07 1.77 -15.31
CA GLY A 270 20.45 0.69 -16.22
C GLY A 270 21.65 -0.12 -15.74
N GLN A 271 21.88 -0.21 -14.43
CA GLN A 271 22.96 -1.00 -13.85
C GLN A 271 22.46 -1.96 -12.77
N PHE A 272 23.29 -2.95 -12.46
CA PHE A 272 23.09 -3.89 -11.35
C PHE A 272 23.68 -3.33 -10.06
N LEU A 273 22.90 -3.44 -8.99
CA LEU A 273 23.21 -2.88 -7.69
C LEU A 273 23.16 -3.98 -6.61
N VAL A 274 23.97 -3.81 -5.59
CA VAL A 274 24.01 -4.64 -4.39
C VAL A 274 23.69 -3.78 -3.19
N LEU A 275 22.67 -4.14 -2.43
CA LEU A 275 22.40 -3.57 -1.12
C LEU A 275 22.93 -4.53 -0.06
N ARG A 276 23.81 -4.04 0.81
CA ARG A 276 24.30 -4.78 1.98
C ARG A 276 23.76 -4.15 3.25
N ALA A 277 23.29 -4.98 4.17
CA ALA A 277 22.74 -4.55 5.44
C ALA A 277 23.29 -5.40 6.58
N THR A 278 23.43 -4.81 7.76
CA THR A 278 23.83 -5.50 8.99
C THR A 278 23.03 -4.94 10.15
N THR A 279 22.47 -5.83 10.96
CA THR A 279 21.83 -5.45 12.22
C THR A 279 22.91 -5.19 13.25
N THR A 280 23.10 -3.94 13.63
CA THR A 280 24.19 -3.53 14.51
C THR A 280 23.85 -3.72 15.98
N LYS A 281 22.56 -3.61 16.33
CA LYS A 281 22.11 -3.64 17.72
C LYS A 281 20.63 -3.97 17.85
N THR A 282 20.25 -4.69 18.90
CA THR A 282 18.85 -4.93 19.27
C THR A 282 18.65 -4.71 20.77
N GLU A 283 17.67 -3.88 21.16
CA GLU A 283 17.31 -3.62 22.56
C GLU A 283 15.80 -3.57 22.75
N GLY A 284 15.23 -4.62 23.34
CA GLY A 284 13.79 -4.72 23.59
C GLY A 284 12.99 -4.61 22.30
N ARG A 285 12.24 -3.51 22.13
CA ARG A 285 11.43 -3.22 20.92
C ARG A 285 12.20 -2.46 19.84
N LYS A 286 13.51 -2.23 19.98
CA LYS A 286 14.29 -1.43 19.04
C LYS A 286 15.34 -2.29 18.34
N ALA A 287 15.50 -2.09 17.04
CA ALA A 287 16.62 -2.65 16.27
C ALA A 287 17.27 -1.54 15.45
N TRP A 288 18.60 -1.52 15.43
CA TRP A 288 19.40 -0.64 14.60
C TRP A 288 20.04 -1.47 13.50
N ALA A 289 20.02 -0.94 12.29
CA ALA A 289 20.72 -1.53 11.16
C ALA A 289 21.44 -0.45 10.37
N GLU A 290 22.54 -0.85 9.76
CA GLU A 290 23.35 -0.03 8.88
C GLU A 290 23.58 -0.78 7.57
N GLY A 291 23.78 -0.02 6.50
CA GLY A 291 23.95 -0.62 5.19
C GLY A 291 24.25 0.40 4.10
N TRP A 292 24.46 -0.11 2.90
CA TRP A 292 24.78 0.72 1.74
C TRP A 292 24.34 0.02 0.45
N ILE A 293 24.25 0.80 -0.62
CA ILE A 293 24.11 0.31 -1.99
C ILE A 293 25.42 0.61 -2.74
N GLU A 294 25.92 -0.40 -3.44
CA GLU A 294 27.10 -0.36 -4.30
C GLU A 294 26.80 -0.94 -5.69
N SER A 295 27.62 -0.59 -6.68
CA SER A 295 27.55 -1.22 -8.01
C SER A 295 27.98 -2.69 -7.94
N LEU A 296 27.24 -3.58 -8.60
CA LEU A 296 27.63 -4.99 -8.75
C LEU A 296 28.78 -5.13 -9.76
N GLU A 297 28.68 -4.40 -10.87
CA GLU A 297 29.68 -4.41 -11.93
C GLU A 297 30.75 -3.37 -11.63
N VAL A 298 32.00 -3.82 -11.62
CA VAL A 298 33.17 -2.99 -11.35
C VAL A 298 34.21 -3.28 -12.42
N PRO A 299 34.91 -2.27 -12.96
CA PRO A 299 36.05 -2.50 -13.82
C PRO A 299 37.08 -3.44 -13.17
N GLU A 300 37.71 -4.29 -13.98
CA GLU A 300 38.66 -5.29 -13.49
C GLU A 300 39.80 -4.62 -12.68
N GLY A 301 39.91 -4.98 -11.39
CA GLY A 301 40.91 -4.45 -10.47
C GLY A 301 40.47 -3.26 -9.60
N GLU A 302 39.22 -2.82 -9.71
CA GLU A 302 38.64 -1.82 -8.81
C GLU A 302 37.68 -2.45 -7.78
N GLU A 303 37.52 -1.79 -6.62
CA GLU A 303 36.60 -2.21 -5.56
C GLU A 303 35.17 -1.73 -5.83
N PRO A 304 34.13 -2.49 -5.46
CA PRO A 304 32.74 -2.05 -5.51
C PRO A 304 32.55 -0.68 -4.90
N GLN A 305 32.04 0.23 -5.71
CA GLN A 305 31.90 1.61 -5.31
C GLN A 305 30.62 1.81 -4.50
N LYS A 306 30.75 2.18 -3.23
CA LYS A 306 29.61 2.64 -2.42
C LYS A 306 29.01 3.91 -3.01
N LEU A 307 27.72 3.86 -3.33
CA LEU A 307 26.97 4.95 -3.96
C LEU A 307 26.14 5.73 -2.94
N VAL A 308 25.52 5.01 -2.01
CA VAL A 308 24.68 5.57 -0.94
C VAL A 308 24.79 4.67 0.28
N GLU A 309 24.82 5.27 1.46
CA GLU A 309 24.83 4.54 2.74
C GLU A 309 23.71 5.06 3.66
N ALA A 310 23.28 4.22 4.59
CA ALA A 310 22.25 4.57 5.54
C ALA A 310 22.38 3.86 6.89
N SER A 311 21.83 4.52 7.91
CA SER A 311 21.56 3.96 9.22
C SER A 311 20.07 4.10 9.52
N ALA A 312 19.50 3.08 10.17
CA ALA A 312 18.08 3.03 10.46
C ALA A 312 17.81 2.54 11.87
N LEU A 313 16.73 3.06 12.46
CA LEU A 313 16.12 2.58 13.70
C LEU A 313 14.73 2.06 13.40
N PHE A 314 14.50 0.80 13.73
CA PHE A 314 13.20 0.14 13.66
C PHE A 314 12.62 -0.07 15.05
N ILE A 315 11.29 0.03 15.16
CA ILE A 315 10.57 -0.16 16.42
C ILE A 315 9.44 -1.17 16.25
N GLU A 316 9.37 -2.15 17.15
CA GLU A 316 8.27 -3.10 17.23
C GLU A 316 7.00 -2.38 17.72
N PRO A 317 5.87 -2.46 17.00
CA PRO A 317 4.59 -1.94 17.47
C PRO A 317 4.16 -2.59 18.80
N LYS A 318 3.49 -1.84 19.69
CA LYS A 318 3.11 -2.31 21.04
C LYS A 318 2.26 -3.59 21.05
N TYR A 319 1.52 -3.87 19.98
CA TYR A 319 0.61 -5.01 19.85
C TYR A 319 1.09 -6.02 18.80
N ALA A 320 2.40 -6.08 18.53
CA ALA A 320 3.00 -6.96 17.52
C ALA A 320 2.72 -8.46 17.76
N ASN A 321 2.61 -8.88 19.02
CA ASN A 321 2.21 -10.23 19.41
C ASN A 321 0.84 -10.63 18.84
N VAL A 322 -0.08 -9.67 18.68
CA VAL A 322 -1.40 -9.90 18.05
C VAL A 322 -1.28 -9.94 16.52
N LEU A 323 -0.40 -9.13 15.94
CA LEU A 323 -0.17 -9.08 14.48
C LEU A 323 0.45 -10.38 13.94
N LYS A 324 1.33 -11.03 14.70
CA LYS A 324 1.93 -12.33 14.32
C LYS A 324 0.88 -13.42 14.07
N SER A 325 -0.29 -13.33 14.72
CA SER A 325 -1.40 -14.26 14.49
C SER A 325 -2.05 -14.12 13.11
N LEU A 326 -1.86 -13.01 12.41
CA LEU A 326 -2.52 -12.73 11.13
C LEU A 326 -1.75 -13.29 9.93
N TYR A 327 -0.45 -13.55 10.07
CA TYR A 327 0.40 -14.08 9.00
C TYR A 327 0.97 -15.43 9.42
N ARG A 328 0.25 -16.53 9.13
CA ARG A 328 0.80 -17.88 9.28
C ARG A 328 1.72 -18.18 8.10
N VAL A 329 3.02 -18.28 8.38
CA VAL A 329 3.99 -18.89 7.46
C VAL A 329 3.81 -20.41 7.61
N SER A 330 3.63 -21.12 6.51
CA SER A 330 3.72 -22.58 6.49
C SER A 330 5.18 -22.97 6.71
N ASP A 331 5.44 -23.74 7.77
CA ASP A 331 6.75 -24.29 8.11
C ASP A 331 7.28 -25.26 7.04
#